data_AF-A0A0F9FXE5-F1
#
_entry.id   AF-A0A0F9FXE5-F1
#
_cell.length_a   1.000
_cell.length_b   1.000
_cell.length_c   1.000
_cell.angle_alpha   90.00
_cell.angle_beta   90.00
_cell.angle_gamma   90.00
#
_symmetry.space_group_name_H-M   'P 1'
#
loop_
_entity.id
_entity.type
_entity.pdbx_description
1 polymer ?
#
loop_
_entity_poly.entity_id
_entity_poly.type
_entity_poly.pdbx_seq_one_letter_code
_entity_poly.pdbx_strand_id
1 'polypeptide(L)'
;MIGFLSACSNDDAEPESAKNTLSSGNVKTVKYDIDIRPILEKKCVACHGCFDAPCQLKMESSEGLLRGATPLNAYDGTREEAIAPTRLFTDADSLSEWRDKGFYSVLTSSSQQTSLLKKMLDLGRDNNFPANTKLPDSIDISLHRDNTCPTEEDFNDYKSSHPYGGMPFAVTGLTSEEYRLVTEWFAQGAHIHQSVPIVSEDEKSSISKWESYLNQDDDEHKLVSRWLFEHLYLAHLYFRTGVNHYYQLVRSYTPSGSPISLVKTRLPNGDANAPIYYRLRKIEGTIVHKRHITFLFDDALLNQIDDLFFSSEWTVENLPGYDYIARSNPFLTFTDIPAEARYEFMLQHAEYFTRTFMRGPVCRGQIATDVIRDNFWVLFQEPKFDLYIQSPAYRHEVNPLLGLPGQDDVLLDTKENWDKYKTDRNSYLEKRNHYYSEASPETASLNAIWNGNGDNTNALLSVFRHFDSASVRRGLIGHIPQTMWWMDYPLFERTYYELVVNFDLF
;
A
#
# COMPACT_ATOMS: atom_id res chain seq x y z
N MET A 1 8.82 87.40 49.10
CA MET A 1 7.51 87.61 49.71
C MET A 1 6.53 86.74 48.93
N ILE A 2 5.80 85.86 49.64
CA ILE A 2 4.82 84.86 49.15
C ILE A 2 5.46 83.65 48.42
N GLY A 3 5.29 82.38 48.78
CA GLY A 3 4.54 81.73 49.86
C GLY A 3 4.80 80.21 49.81
N PHE A 4 4.93 79.58 50.98
CA PHE A 4 4.98 78.13 51.18
C PHE A 4 3.57 77.62 51.52
N LEU A 5 3.17 76.45 51.03
CA LEU A 5 2.19 75.56 51.68
C LEU A 5 2.48 74.10 51.29
N SER A 6 2.45 73.24 52.31
CA SER A 6 2.68 71.79 52.32
C SER A 6 1.33 71.05 52.30
N ALA A 7 1.26 69.84 51.74
CA ALA A 7 0.38 68.77 52.23
C ALA A 7 0.77 67.39 51.65
N CYS A 8 0.69 66.39 52.52
CA CYS A 8 0.99 64.97 52.33
C CYS A 8 -0.16 64.21 51.62
N SER A 9 0.14 63.11 50.94
CA SER A 9 -0.85 62.08 50.58
C SER A 9 -0.37 60.71 51.08
N ASN A 10 -1.14 60.12 52.00
CA ASN A 10 -1.03 58.73 52.42
C ASN A 10 -1.88 57.85 51.50
N ASP A 11 -1.35 56.66 51.27
CA ASP A 11 -1.97 55.47 50.70
C ASP A 11 -3.17 55.00 51.54
N ASP A 12 -4.25 54.56 50.86
CA ASP A 12 -5.08 53.41 51.21
C ASP A 12 -6.28 53.32 50.23
N ALA A 13 -6.20 52.39 49.26
CA ALA A 13 -7.36 51.87 48.55
C ALA A 13 -7.07 50.44 48.05
N GLU A 14 -7.80 49.48 48.60
CA GLU A 14 -7.82 48.07 48.18
C GLU A 14 -8.24 47.93 46.70
N PRO A 15 -7.65 46.99 45.93
CA PRO A 15 -8.15 46.67 44.60
C PRO A 15 -9.27 45.64 44.66
N GLU A 16 -10.43 46.04 44.12
CA GLU A 16 -11.60 45.20 43.83
C GLU A 16 -11.25 43.90 43.10
N SER A 17 -11.86 42.81 43.56
CA SER A 17 -11.83 41.51 42.89
C SER A 17 -12.56 41.58 41.54
N ALA A 18 -11.81 41.77 40.45
CA ALA A 18 -12.31 41.53 39.11
C ALA A 18 -12.49 40.02 38.89
N LYS A 19 -13.72 39.55 39.06
CA LYS A 19 -14.15 38.26 38.51
C LYS A 19 -13.93 38.30 37.00
N ASN A 20 -12.90 37.60 36.54
CA ASN A 20 -12.71 37.28 35.12
C ASN A 20 -13.81 36.30 34.70
N THR A 21 -15.00 36.82 34.44
CA THR A 21 -15.99 36.16 33.59
C THR A 21 -15.40 36.12 32.18
N LEU A 22 -14.83 34.97 31.82
CA LEU A 22 -14.52 34.64 30.43
C LEU A 22 -15.81 34.83 29.63
N SER A 23 -15.83 35.90 28.85
CA SER A 23 -16.81 36.10 27.78
C SER A 23 -16.82 34.84 26.93
N SER A 24 -18.00 34.21 26.82
CA SER A 24 -18.31 33.18 25.84
C SER A 24 -18.32 33.81 24.45
N GLY A 25 -17.13 34.19 23.97
CA GLY A 25 -16.93 34.48 22.56
C GLY A 25 -17.21 33.21 21.78
N ASN A 26 -17.91 33.33 20.64
CA ASN A 26 -18.18 32.24 19.71
C ASN A 26 -16.92 31.38 19.48
N VAL A 27 -16.79 30.27 20.20
CA VAL A 27 -15.73 29.29 19.97
C VAL A 27 -16.06 28.66 18.62
N LYS A 28 -15.31 29.06 17.58
CA LYS A 28 -15.45 28.46 16.26
C LYS A 28 -15.16 26.96 16.42
N THR A 29 -16.15 26.13 16.10
CA THR A 29 -15.99 24.67 16.10
C THR A 29 -14.94 24.29 15.07
N VAL A 30 -13.89 23.59 15.50
CA VAL A 30 -12.85 23.09 14.61
C VAL A 30 -13.34 21.80 13.97
N LYS A 31 -13.37 21.77 12.63
CA LYS A 31 -13.87 20.63 11.87
C LYS A 31 -12.71 19.77 11.39
N TYR A 32 -12.71 18.48 11.75
CA TYR A 32 -11.62 17.57 11.38
C TYR A 32 -11.30 17.58 9.88
N ASP A 33 -12.30 17.32 9.03
CA ASP A 33 -12.12 17.19 7.57
C ASP A 33 -11.61 18.47 6.87
N ILE A 34 -11.90 19.65 7.44
CA ILE A 34 -11.64 20.96 6.83
C ILE A 34 -10.40 21.61 7.43
N ASP A 35 -10.28 21.58 8.77
CA ASP A 35 -9.26 22.34 9.49
C ASP A 35 -8.07 21.45 9.92
N ILE A 36 -8.29 20.18 10.26
CA ILE A 36 -7.25 19.30 10.85
C ILE A 36 -6.62 18.35 9.82
N ARG A 37 -7.42 17.68 9.00
CA ARG A 37 -6.93 16.74 7.99
C ARG A 37 -5.88 17.39 7.07
N PRO A 38 -6.06 18.61 6.53
CA PRO A 38 -5.03 19.24 5.70
C PRO A 38 -3.70 19.45 6.42
N ILE A 39 -3.72 19.67 7.74
CA ILE A 39 -2.51 19.79 8.55
C ILE A 39 -1.81 18.43 8.64
N LEU A 40 -2.55 17.36 8.95
CA LEU A 40 -2.02 16.01 9.03
C LEU A 40 -1.45 15.54 7.68
N GLU A 41 -2.16 15.81 6.59
CA GLU A 41 -1.72 15.49 5.22
C GLU A 41 -0.39 16.17 4.89
N LYS A 42 -0.26 17.45 5.24
CA LYS A 42 0.92 18.26 4.94
C LYS A 42 2.11 17.96 5.86
N LYS A 43 1.86 17.61 7.13
CA LYS A 43 2.90 17.53 8.17
C LYS A 43 3.24 16.11 8.62
N CYS A 44 2.35 15.13 8.39
CA CYS A 44 2.45 13.81 9.02
C CYS A 44 2.40 12.65 8.03
N VAL A 45 1.51 12.67 7.03
CA VAL A 45 1.23 11.52 6.15
C VAL A 45 2.46 11.04 5.36
N ALA A 46 3.42 11.91 5.06
CA ALA A 46 4.67 11.48 4.40
C ALA A 46 5.44 10.40 5.18
N CYS A 47 5.39 10.44 6.52
CA CYS A 47 6.00 9.45 7.41
C CYS A 47 4.98 8.42 7.91
N HIS A 48 3.71 8.82 8.05
CA HIS A 48 2.64 8.02 8.67
C HIS A 48 1.62 7.45 7.66
N GLY A 49 2.02 7.27 6.39
CA GLY A 49 1.11 6.90 5.30
C GLY A 49 1.17 5.43 4.86
N CYS A 50 2.01 4.60 5.50
CA CYS A 50 2.07 3.17 5.19
C CYS A 50 2.51 2.31 6.39
N PHE A 51 2.72 1.01 6.18
CA PHE A 51 3.09 0.03 7.20
C PHE A 51 4.48 0.31 7.82
N ASP A 52 5.34 1.07 7.15
CA ASP A 52 6.64 1.55 7.65
C ASP A 52 6.49 2.76 8.58
N ALA A 53 5.26 3.20 8.84
CA ALA A 53 4.99 4.27 9.77
C ALA A 53 5.54 3.92 11.17
N PRO A 54 6.26 4.84 11.83
CA PRO A 54 6.71 4.65 13.20
C PRO A 54 5.55 4.23 14.10
N CYS A 55 5.75 3.15 14.86
CA CYS A 55 4.76 2.58 15.77
C CYS A 55 3.44 2.17 15.08
N GLN A 56 3.49 1.87 13.78
CA GLN A 56 2.34 1.68 12.88
C GLN A 56 1.24 2.75 12.98
N LEU A 57 1.59 3.95 13.47
CA LEU A 57 0.64 5.03 13.60
C LEU A 57 0.33 5.56 12.20
N LYS A 58 -0.85 5.24 11.69
CA LYS A 58 -1.30 5.62 10.35
C LYS A 58 -2.16 6.87 10.43
N MET A 59 -1.88 7.86 9.60
CA MET A 59 -2.56 9.17 9.63
C MET A 59 -3.20 9.55 8.29
N GLU A 60 -3.18 8.66 7.29
CA GLU A 60 -3.80 8.89 6.00
C GLU A 60 -5.34 8.79 6.04
N SER A 61 -5.91 8.22 7.10
CA SER A 61 -7.36 8.05 7.22
C SER A 61 -7.85 8.24 8.65
N SER A 62 -9.15 8.52 8.78
CA SER A 62 -9.83 8.61 10.09
C SER A 62 -9.70 7.31 10.89
N GLU A 63 -9.87 6.15 10.24
CA GLU A 63 -9.68 4.84 10.90
C GLU A 63 -8.23 4.65 11.38
N GLY A 64 -7.24 5.00 10.56
CA GLY A 64 -5.82 4.92 10.94
C GLY A 64 -5.51 5.73 12.19
N LEU A 65 -6.00 6.98 12.23
CA LEU A 65 -5.75 7.87 13.37
C LEU A 65 -6.47 7.42 14.64
N LEU A 66 -7.69 6.88 14.53
CA LEU A 66 -8.45 6.33 15.65
C LEU A 66 -7.88 5.00 16.17
N ARG A 67 -7.38 4.15 15.27
CA ARG A 67 -6.67 2.92 15.61
C ARG A 67 -5.51 3.23 16.55
N GLY A 68 -4.74 4.28 16.24
CA GLY A 68 -3.64 4.75 17.07
C GLY A 68 -2.33 4.01 16.79
N ALA A 69 -1.50 3.83 17.82
CA ALA A 69 -0.13 3.34 17.72
C ALA A 69 0.05 1.98 18.39
N THR A 70 1.08 1.25 18.01
CA THR A 70 1.51 -0.01 18.63
C THR A 70 3.04 -0.14 18.52
N PRO A 71 3.72 -0.78 19.49
CA PRO A 71 5.15 -1.08 19.34
C PRO A 71 5.43 -2.20 18.31
N LEU A 72 4.40 -2.90 17.84
CA LEU A 72 4.54 -3.98 16.86
C LEU A 72 5.22 -3.47 15.58
N ASN A 73 6.36 -4.06 15.21
CA ASN A 73 7.05 -3.74 13.96
C ASN A 73 6.67 -4.72 12.85
N ALA A 74 5.85 -4.27 11.89
CA ALA A 74 5.47 -5.08 10.73
C ALA A 74 6.65 -5.37 9.78
N TYR A 75 7.73 -4.60 9.84
CA TYR A 75 8.91 -4.74 8.98
C TYR A 75 10.08 -5.43 9.67
N ASP A 76 9.85 -6.08 10.81
CA ASP A 76 10.90 -6.83 11.48
C ASP A 76 11.21 -8.11 10.68
N GLY A 77 12.27 -8.05 9.87
CA GLY A 77 12.78 -9.18 9.09
C GLY A 77 13.56 -10.20 9.92
N THR A 78 13.70 -10.00 11.24
CA THR A 78 14.33 -10.97 12.16
C THR A 78 13.33 -11.89 12.84
N ARG A 79 12.03 -11.69 12.62
CA ARG A 79 10.97 -12.51 13.22
C ARG A 79 11.07 -13.95 12.78
N GLU A 80 10.96 -14.84 13.77
CA GLU A 80 10.96 -16.28 13.52
C GLU A 80 9.55 -16.86 13.27
N GLU A 81 8.53 -16.11 13.67
CA GLU A 81 7.13 -16.48 13.59
C GLU A 81 6.30 -15.38 12.94
N ALA A 82 5.29 -15.79 12.18
CA ALA A 82 4.31 -14.87 11.61
C ALA A 82 3.48 -14.18 12.70
N ILE A 83 3.15 -12.91 12.47
CA ILE A 83 2.23 -12.13 13.31
C ILE A 83 0.87 -12.03 12.64
N ALA A 84 -0.14 -11.63 13.42
CA ALA A 84 -1.45 -11.34 12.89
C ALA A 84 -1.43 -10.06 12.02
N PRO A 85 -2.07 -10.07 10.83
CA PRO A 85 -2.22 -8.87 10.01
C PRO A 85 -2.92 -7.70 10.72
N THR A 86 -2.45 -6.49 10.42
CA THR A 86 -2.95 -5.20 10.97
C THR A 86 -3.30 -4.19 9.85
N ARG A 87 -3.87 -4.65 8.75
CA ARG A 87 -4.30 -3.85 7.60
C ARG A 87 -5.58 -3.07 7.96
N LEU A 88 -5.56 -1.75 7.75
CA LEU A 88 -6.74 -0.90 7.92
C LEU A 88 -7.88 -1.34 7.00
N PHE A 89 -9.12 -1.12 7.44
CA PHE A 89 -10.36 -1.49 6.73
C PHE A 89 -10.48 -2.99 6.43
N THR A 90 -9.71 -3.84 7.10
CA THR A 90 -9.63 -5.28 6.82
C THR A 90 -9.56 -6.08 8.11
N ASP A 91 -8.55 -5.88 8.93
CA ASP A 91 -8.23 -6.85 10.00
C ASP A 91 -8.95 -6.58 11.34
N ALA A 92 -9.72 -5.49 11.44
CA ALA A 92 -10.63 -5.22 12.55
C ALA A 92 -11.80 -4.32 12.09
N ASP A 93 -12.97 -4.49 12.69
CA ASP A 93 -14.20 -3.75 12.38
C ASP A 93 -14.54 -2.71 13.46
N SER A 94 -13.80 -2.69 14.58
CA SER A 94 -14.06 -1.79 15.71
C SER A 94 -12.79 -1.30 16.40
N LEU A 95 -12.91 -0.20 17.15
CA LEU A 95 -11.81 0.29 17.98
C LEU A 95 -11.43 -0.71 19.09
N SER A 96 -12.40 -1.45 19.63
CA SER A 96 -12.13 -2.47 20.66
C SER A 96 -11.23 -3.57 20.10
N GLU A 97 -11.53 -4.09 18.91
CA GLU A 97 -10.68 -5.09 18.26
C GLU A 97 -9.26 -4.59 17.98
N TRP A 98 -9.10 -3.30 17.65
CA TRP A 98 -7.77 -2.71 17.54
C TRP A 98 -7.03 -2.67 18.89
N ARG A 99 -7.73 -2.41 19.99
CA ARG A 99 -7.16 -2.43 21.35
C ARG A 99 -6.75 -3.85 21.75
N ASP A 100 -7.57 -4.85 21.41
CA ASP A 100 -7.26 -6.26 21.66
C ASP A 100 -6.03 -6.72 20.87
N LYS A 101 -5.77 -6.11 19.70
CA LYS A 101 -4.54 -6.29 18.90
C LYS A 101 -3.33 -5.48 19.41
N GLY A 102 -3.43 -4.84 20.58
CA GLY A 102 -2.32 -4.11 21.21
C GLY A 102 -2.07 -2.71 20.64
N PHE A 103 -3.03 -2.12 19.93
CA PHE A 103 -2.98 -0.70 19.59
C PHE A 103 -3.53 0.13 20.74
N TYR A 104 -2.92 1.28 21.03
CA TYR A 104 -3.40 2.26 22.00
C TYR A 104 -3.72 3.59 21.33
N SER A 105 -4.66 4.33 21.93
CA SER A 105 -5.10 5.62 21.40
C SER A 105 -4.01 6.67 21.53
N VAL A 106 -3.82 7.47 20.48
CA VAL A 106 -2.99 8.69 20.53
C VAL A 106 -3.83 9.96 20.76
N LEU A 107 -5.16 9.85 20.72
CA LEU A 107 -6.09 10.97 20.77
C LEU A 107 -6.79 11.14 22.12
N THR A 108 -7.02 10.05 22.84
CA THR A 108 -7.76 10.04 24.10
C THR A 108 -6.80 9.83 25.26
N SER A 109 -7.02 10.54 26.37
CA SER A 109 -6.29 10.32 27.62
C SER A 109 -7.06 9.39 28.56
N SER A 110 -6.36 8.45 29.20
CA SER A 110 -6.94 7.58 30.24
C SER A 110 -7.17 8.31 31.57
N SER A 111 -6.48 9.44 31.79
CA SER A 111 -6.45 10.18 33.06
C SER A 111 -7.13 11.56 33.00
N GLN A 112 -7.94 11.83 31.97
CA GLN A 112 -8.50 13.15 31.66
C GLN A 112 -7.43 14.25 31.45
N GLN A 113 -6.20 13.84 31.16
CA GLN A 113 -5.08 14.72 30.80
C GLN A 113 -5.05 15.01 29.29
N THR A 114 -3.97 15.66 28.86
CA THR A 114 -3.62 15.90 27.45
C THR A 114 -3.25 14.60 26.73
N SER A 115 -3.79 14.40 25.52
CA SER A 115 -3.53 13.22 24.68
C SER A 115 -2.05 13.04 24.31
N LEU A 116 -1.62 11.81 24.01
CA LEU A 116 -0.25 11.53 23.60
C LEU A 116 0.15 12.31 22.34
N LEU A 117 -0.71 12.38 21.32
CA LEU A 117 -0.42 13.15 20.11
C LEU A 117 -0.17 14.63 20.44
N LYS A 118 -1.00 15.23 21.30
CA LYS A 118 -0.79 16.62 21.73
C LYS A 118 0.50 16.77 22.54
N LYS A 119 0.80 15.87 23.47
CA LYS A 119 2.06 15.84 24.23
C LYS A 119 3.29 15.78 23.30
N MET A 120 3.25 14.99 22.23
CA MET A 120 4.32 14.90 21.23
C MET A 120 4.46 16.17 20.38
N LEU A 121 3.35 16.82 20.02
CA LEU A 121 3.36 18.11 19.30
C LEU A 121 3.92 19.24 20.18
N ASP A 122 3.59 19.23 21.47
CA ASP A 122 4.10 20.21 22.45
C ASP A 122 5.61 20.06 22.61
N LEU A 123 6.08 18.81 22.73
CA LEU A 123 7.51 18.51 22.80
C LEU A 123 8.26 19.05 21.57
N GLY A 124 7.70 18.85 20.37
CA GLY A 124 8.31 19.32 19.11
C GLY A 124 8.30 20.84 18.99
N ARG A 125 7.24 21.49 19.48
CA ARG A 125 7.14 22.95 19.50
C ARG A 125 8.11 23.57 20.50
N ASP A 126 8.20 23.01 21.71
CA ASP A 126 9.06 23.51 22.79
C ASP A 126 10.55 23.34 22.47
N ASN A 127 10.90 22.36 21.62
CA ASN A 127 12.28 22.02 21.26
C ASN A 127 12.54 22.19 19.76
N ASN A 128 12.02 23.26 19.16
CA ASN A 128 12.18 23.52 17.73
C ASN A 128 13.59 24.07 17.39
N PHE A 129 14.03 23.82 16.16
CA PHE A 129 15.31 24.31 15.64
C PHE A 129 15.12 25.63 14.89
N PRO A 130 16.12 26.53 14.89
CA PRO A 130 16.08 27.69 14.02
C PRO A 130 15.96 27.26 12.55
N ALA A 131 15.13 27.97 11.78
CA ALA A 131 14.90 27.65 10.38
C ALA A 131 16.21 27.62 9.57
N ASN A 132 16.32 26.66 8.65
CA ASN A 132 17.48 26.47 7.76
C ASN A 132 18.82 26.22 8.48
N THR A 133 18.78 25.72 9.71
CA THR A 133 19.99 25.27 10.42
C THR A 133 20.18 23.77 10.31
N LYS A 134 21.44 23.33 10.33
CA LYS A 134 21.76 21.89 10.42
C LYS A 134 21.30 21.38 11.78
N LEU A 135 20.61 20.24 11.79
CA LEU A 135 20.25 19.55 13.03
C LEU A 135 21.51 19.10 13.78
N PRO A 136 21.49 19.07 15.13
CA PRO A 136 22.57 18.52 15.93
C PRO A 136 22.88 17.06 15.55
N ASP A 137 24.17 16.70 15.54
CA ASP A 137 24.62 15.33 15.22
C ASP A 137 24.15 14.30 16.28
N SER A 138 23.68 14.75 17.44
CA SER A 138 23.08 13.90 18.49
C SER A 138 21.66 13.42 18.16
N ILE A 139 21.03 13.97 17.11
CA ILE A 139 19.71 13.52 16.66
C ILE A 139 19.91 12.53 15.54
N ASP A 140 19.59 11.27 15.83
CA ASP A 140 19.55 10.25 14.79
C ASP A 140 18.36 10.50 13.86
N ILE A 141 18.65 10.87 12.61
CA ILE A 141 17.69 11.03 11.53
C ILE A 141 17.84 9.93 10.47
N SER A 142 18.59 8.87 10.79
CA SER A 142 18.76 7.73 9.93
C SER A 142 17.43 7.01 9.71
N LEU A 143 17.33 6.35 8.56
CA LEU A 143 16.10 5.66 8.15
C LEU A 143 15.85 4.39 8.97
N HIS A 144 16.89 3.87 9.62
CA HIS A 144 16.89 2.64 10.42
C HIS A 144 16.98 2.92 11.92
N ARG A 145 16.69 4.15 12.34
CA ARG A 145 16.62 4.48 13.76
C ARG A 145 15.58 3.61 14.45
N ASP A 146 15.94 3.07 15.60
CA ASP A 146 15.00 2.39 16.48
C ASP A 146 13.92 3.38 16.96
N ASN A 147 12.68 3.09 16.59
CA ASN A 147 11.54 3.88 17.02
C ASN A 147 11.13 3.47 18.43
N THR A 148 11.07 4.44 19.35
CA THR A 148 10.44 4.25 20.65
C THR A 148 8.96 4.62 20.54
N CYS A 149 8.09 3.73 21.02
CA CYS A 149 6.64 3.88 20.95
C CYS A 149 6.07 4.12 22.35
N PRO A 150 6.22 5.34 22.92
CA PRO A 150 5.74 5.62 24.26
C PRO A 150 4.22 5.54 24.31
N THR A 151 3.69 5.06 25.44
CA THR A 151 2.29 5.25 25.80
C THR A 151 2.10 6.64 26.44
N GLU A 152 0.86 6.97 26.82
CA GLU A 152 0.60 8.18 27.60
C GLU A 152 1.34 8.17 28.95
N GLU A 153 1.44 6.99 29.58
CA GLU A 153 2.04 6.77 30.89
C GLU A 153 3.58 6.92 30.82
N ASP A 154 4.20 6.42 29.74
CA ASP A 154 5.64 6.47 29.53
C ASP A 154 6.16 7.84 29.05
N PHE A 155 5.25 8.77 28.72
CA PHE A 155 5.62 10.00 28.01
C PHE A 155 6.65 10.86 28.74
N ASN A 156 6.59 10.94 30.08
CA ASN A 156 7.53 11.76 30.85
C ASN A 156 8.96 11.20 30.81
N ASP A 157 9.09 9.87 30.84
CA ASP A 157 10.38 9.18 30.73
C ASP A 157 10.91 9.29 29.30
N TYR A 158 10.03 9.16 28.30
CA TYR A 158 10.36 9.41 26.90
C TYR A 158 10.86 10.83 26.70
N LYS A 159 10.14 11.86 27.18
CA LYS A 159 10.54 13.27 27.06
C LYS A 159 11.90 13.54 27.68
N SER A 160 12.19 12.92 28.84
CA SER A 160 13.45 13.12 29.54
C SER A 160 14.64 12.49 28.81
N SER A 161 14.43 11.33 28.19
CA SER A 161 15.45 10.61 27.42
C SER A 161 15.60 11.11 25.98
N HIS A 162 14.53 11.65 25.39
CA HIS A 162 14.45 12.09 24.01
C HIS A 162 13.90 13.53 23.91
N PRO A 163 14.61 14.55 24.42
CA PRO A 163 14.11 15.93 24.47
C PRO A 163 13.80 16.52 23.08
N TYR A 164 14.47 16.04 22.03
CA TYR A 164 14.24 16.44 20.62
C TYR A 164 13.34 15.46 19.85
N GLY A 165 12.75 14.47 20.53
CA GLY A 165 11.91 13.41 19.94
C GLY A 165 10.45 13.82 19.71
N GLY A 166 10.14 15.11 19.72
CA GLY A 166 8.80 15.64 19.45
C GLY A 166 8.41 15.60 17.98
N MET A 167 7.12 15.82 17.69
CA MET A 167 6.57 15.73 16.33
C MET A 167 6.17 17.11 15.78
N PRO A 168 6.27 17.34 14.45
CA PRO A 168 6.93 16.52 13.44
C PRO A 168 8.44 16.38 13.68
N PHE A 169 8.95 15.15 13.69
CA PHE A 169 10.33 14.85 14.05
C PHE A 169 11.31 15.30 12.96
N ALA A 170 12.35 16.04 13.34
CA ALA A 170 13.47 16.45 12.47
C ALA A 170 13.07 17.17 11.16
N VAL A 171 11.88 17.77 11.11
CA VAL A 171 11.36 18.52 9.97
C VAL A 171 10.65 19.79 10.43
N THR A 172 10.24 20.63 9.48
CA THR A 172 9.53 21.88 9.79
C THR A 172 8.23 21.61 10.56
N GLY A 173 8.18 22.10 11.81
CA GLY A 173 7.01 21.98 12.67
C GLY A 173 5.75 22.69 12.17
N LEU A 174 4.70 22.65 12.99
CA LEU A 174 3.44 23.34 12.71
C LEU A 174 3.65 24.85 12.81
N THR A 175 3.01 25.60 11.91
CA THR A 175 2.88 27.06 12.08
C THR A 175 2.08 27.39 13.35
N SER A 176 2.18 28.62 13.84
CA SER A 176 1.41 29.06 15.01
C SER A 176 -0.10 28.84 14.84
N GLU A 177 -0.62 29.05 13.62
CA GLU A 177 -2.03 28.85 13.30
C GLU A 177 -2.40 27.37 13.21
N GLU A 178 -1.61 26.56 12.51
CA GLU A 178 -1.82 25.10 12.44
C GLU A 178 -1.83 24.49 13.85
N TYR A 179 -0.91 24.88 14.72
CA TYR A 179 -0.88 24.40 16.11
C TYR A 179 -2.06 24.91 16.94
N ARG A 180 -2.50 26.16 16.75
CA ARG A 180 -3.68 26.71 17.44
C ARG A 180 -4.92 25.88 17.11
N LEU A 181 -5.14 25.59 15.83
CA LEU A 181 -6.25 24.76 15.35
C LEU A 181 -6.22 23.36 15.97
N VAL A 182 -5.06 22.69 15.95
CA VAL A 182 -4.90 21.37 16.56
C VAL A 182 -5.15 21.41 18.07
N THR A 183 -4.66 22.44 18.76
CA THR A 183 -4.88 22.62 20.21
C THR A 183 -6.35 22.82 20.53
N GLU A 184 -7.04 23.66 19.77
CA GLU A 184 -8.49 23.88 19.92
C GLU A 184 -9.29 22.62 19.60
N TRP A 185 -8.88 21.85 18.59
CA TRP A 185 -9.51 20.56 18.29
C TRP A 185 -9.39 19.57 19.45
N PHE A 186 -8.20 19.47 20.08
CA PHE A 186 -8.05 18.65 21.29
C PHE A 186 -8.88 19.17 22.47
N ALA A 187 -8.94 20.49 22.66
CA ALA A 187 -9.80 21.10 23.69
C ALA A 187 -11.29 20.84 23.45
N GLN A 188 -11.69 20.65 22.19
CA GLN A 188 -13.03 20.24 21.77
C GLN A 188 -13.22 18.72 21.73
N GLY A 189 -12.34 17.92 22.35
CA GLY A 189 -12.49 16.47 22.48
C GLY A 189 -11.91 15.65 21.32
N ALA A 190 -11.17 16.28 20.40
CA ALA A 190 -10.53 15.63 19.25
C ALA A 190 -11.50 14.79 18.39
N HIS A 191 -12.73 15.26 18.24
CA HIS A 191 -13.74 14.54 17.47
C HIS A 191 -13.33 14.40 16.01
N ILE A 192 -13.34 13.16 15.53
CA ILE A 192 -13.12 12.80 14.13
C ILE A 192 -14.48 12.47 13.53
N HIS A 193 -14.90 13.25 12.56
CA HIS A 193 -16.05 12.91 11.75
C HIS A 193 -15.58 12.00 10.61
N GLN A 194 -16.20 10.83 10.44
CA GLN A 194 -16.02 10.02 9.24
C GLN A 194 -16.91 10.62 8.15
N SER A 195 -16.31 11.35 7.21
CA SER A 195 -17.03 11.79 6.02
C SER A 195 -17.33 10.57 5.15
N VAL A 196 -18.61 10.22 4.99
CA VAL A 196 -19.04 9.21 4.02
C VAL A 196 -18.87 9.83 2.64
N PRO A 197 -17.96 9.31 1.79
CA PRO A 197 -17.71 9.93 0.51
C PRO A 197 -18.91 9.74 -0.42
N ILE A 198 -19.35 10.80 -1.09
CA ILE A 198 -20.45 10.70 -2.07
C ILE A 198 -19.92 9.99 -3.31
N VAL A 199 -20.58 8.90 -3.70
CA VAL A 199 -20.37 8.22 -4.99
C VAL A 199 -21.40 8.76 -5.97
N SER A 200 -20.94 9.32 -7.08
CA SER A 200 -21.82 9.86 -8.14
C SER A 200 -22.61 8.75 -8.84
N GLU A 201 -23.72 9.11 -9.51
CA GLU A 201 -24.50 8.12 -10.29
C GLU A 201 -23.69 7.49 -11.42
N ASP A 202 -22.80 8.24 -12.07
CA ASP A 202 -21.90 7.71 -13.09
C ASP A 202 -20.95 6.65 -12.50
N GLU A 203 -20.36 6.92 -11.33
CA GLU A 203 -19.54 5.93 -10.62
C GLU A 203 -20.35 4.70 -10.21
N LYS A 204 -21.59 4.87 -9.71
CA LYS A 204 -22.46 3.73 -9.37
C LYS A 204 -22.77 2.87 -10.59
N SER A 205 -22.99 3.49 -11.75
CA SER A 205 -23.20 2.80 -13.02
C SER A 205 -21.96 1.98 -13.42
N SER A 206 -20.77 2.60 -13.40
CA SER A 206 -19.51 1.89 -13.67
C SER A 206 -19.25 0.75 -12.69
N ILE A 207 -19.49 0.97 -11.39
CA ILE A 207 -19.35 -0.06 -10.36
C ILE A 207 -20.29 -1.24 -10.64
N SER A 208 -21.57 -0.96 -10.89
CA SER A 208 -22.57 -2.01 -11.13
C SER A 208 -22.23 -2.82 -12.38
N LYS A 209 -21.74 -2.16 -13.44
CA LYS A 209 -21.30 -2.83 -14.68
C LYS A 209 -20.14 -3.78 -14.42
N TRP A 210 -19.08 -3.30 -13.77
CA TRP A 210 -17.91 -4.12 -13.47
C TRP A 210 -18.22 -5.26 -12.50
N GLU A 211 -18.98 -4.99 -11.44
CA GLU A 211 -19.39 -6.04 -10.49
C GLU A 211 -20.28 -7.09 -11.18
N SER A 212 -21.16 -6.70 -12.11
CA SER A 212 -21.94 -7.69 -12.88
C SER A 212 -21.05 -8.53 -13.78
N TYR A 213 -20.08 -7.91 -14.46
CA TYR A 213 -19.16 -8.59 -15.37
C TYR A 213 -18.28 -9.61 -14.66
N LEU A 214 -17.69 -9.23 -13.52
CA LEU A 214 -16.77 -10.07 -12.74
C LEU A 214 -17.47 -11.20 -11.97
N ASN A 215 -18.80 -11.17 -11.86
CA ASN A 215 -19.59 -12.16 -11.12
C ASN A 215 -20.55 -12.94 -12.03
N GLN A 216 -20.15 -13.16 -13.28
CA GLN A 216 -20.87 -14.09 -14.17
C GLN A 216 -20.74 -15.54 -13.66
N ASP A 217 -21.76 -16.35 -13.94
CA ASP A 217 -21.95 -17.66 -13.32
C ASP A 217 -21.27 -18.82 -14.07
N ASP A 218 -20.76 -18.62 -15.29
CA ASP A 218 -20.01 -19.65 -16.02
C ASP A 218 -18.57 -19.80 -15.51
N ASP A 219 -17.99 -20.96 -15.75
CA ASP A 219 -16.72 -21.34 -15.12
C ASP A 219 -15.53 -20.61 -15.76
N GLU A 220 -15.59 -20.31 -17.06
CA GLU A 220 -14.61 -19.48 -17.78
C GLU A 220 -14.53 -18.08 -17.17
N HIS A 221 -15.67 -17.40 -16.99
CA HIS A 221 -15.70 -16.08 -16.35
C HIS A 221 -15.28 -16.11 -14.88
N LYS A 222 -15.64 -17.14 -14.11
CA LYS A 222 -15.15 -17.28 -12.73
C LYS A 222 -13.63 -17.41 -12.68
N LEU A 223 -13.04 -18.21 -13.59
CA LEU A 223 -11.60 -18.42 -13.64
C LEU A 223 -10.85 -17.14 -14.06
N VAL A 224 -11.34 -16.45 -15.09
CA VAL A 224 -10.79 -15.15 -15.53
C VAL A 224 -10.96 -14.08 -14.43
N SER A 225 -12.11 -14.02 -13.76
CA SER A 225 -12.34 -13.05 -12.68
C SER A 225 -11.44 -13.29 -11.47
N ARG A 226 -11.16 -14.55 -11.14
CA ARG A 226 -10.13 -14.91 -10.15
C ARG A 226 -8.75 -14.44 -10.59
N TRP A 227 -8.36 -14.73 -11.83
CA TRP A 227 -7.08 -14.29 -12.38
C TRP A 227 -6.94 -12.76 -12.32
N LEU A 228 -7.96 -12.01 -12.79
CA LEU A 228 -7.99 -10.54 -12.75
C LEU A 228 -7.90 -10.01 -11.31
N PHE A 229 -8.62 -10.62 -10.36
CA PHE A 229 -8.53 -10.22 -8.95
C PHE A 229 -7.13 -10.43 -8.39
N GLU A 230 -6.55 -11.62 -8.56
CA GLU A 230 -5.20 -11.91 -8.08
C GLU A 230 -4.15 -10.97 -8.72
N HIS A 231 -4.39 -10.48 -9.95
CA HIS A 231 -3.50 -9.58 -10.68
C HIS A 231 -3.76 -8.07 -10.47
N LEU A 232 -4.91 -7.69 -9.91
CA LEU A 232 -5.31 -6.28 -9.81
C LEU A 232 -5.68 -5.84 -8.38
N TYR A 233 -5.61 -6.70 -7.37
CA TYR A 233 -6.03 -6.37 -5.99
C TYR A 233 -5.26 -5.18 -5.36
N LEU A 234 -4.03 -4.90 -5.80
CA LEU A 234 -3.25 -3.72 -5.37
C LEU A 234 -3.55 -2.45 -6.17
N ALA A 235 -4.28 -2.54 -7.28
CA ALA A 235 -4.56 -1.40 -8.14
C ALA A 235 -5.46 -0.39 -7.43
N HIS A 236 -5.16 0.89 -7.67
CA HIS A 236 -6.09 2.00 -7.44
C HIS A 236 -6.90 2.17 -8.73
N LEU A 237 -8.05 1.51 -8.77
CA LEU A 237 -8.95 1.49 -9.91
C LEU A 237 -9.65 2.84 -10.06
N TYR A 238 -9.75 3.38 -11.27
CA TYR A 238 -10.45 4.65 -11.50
C TYR A 238 -11.27 4.63 -12.79
N PHE A 239 -12.26 5.52 -12.82
CA PHE A 239 -13.15 5.74 -13.95
C PHE A 239 -12.88 7.11 -14.58
N ARG A 240 -13.19 7.27 -15.88
CA ARG A 240 -13.12 8.58 -16.57
C ARG A 240 -14.36 9.43 -16.31
N THR A 241 -14.75 9.60 -15.05
CA THR A 241 -15.93 10.39 -14.64
C THR A 241 -15.61 11.85 -14.32
N GLY A 242 -14.33 12.24 -14.36
CA GLY A 242 -13.87 13.60 -14.00
C GLY A 242 -13.75 13.83 -12.48
N VAL A 243 -14.03 12.81 -11.67
CA VAL A 243 -13.84 12.83 -10.21
C VAL A 243 -12.60 12.01 -9.84
N ASN A 244 -11.76 12.55 -8.95
CA ASN A 244 -10.53 11.88 -8.48
C ASN A 244 -10.84 10.87 -7.35
N HIS A 245 -11.71 9.90 -7.62
CA HIS A 245 -11.97 8.77 -6.73
C HIS A 245 -11.29 7.52 -7.24
N TYR A 246 -10.84 6.69 -6.29
CA TYR A 246 -10.19 5.42 -6.56
C TYR A 246 -10.88 4.30 -5.80
N TYR A 247 -10.83 3.10 -6.37
CA TYR A 247 -11.47 1.90 -5.87
C TYR A 247 -10.46 0.75 -5.77
N GLN A 248 -10.72 -0.19 -4.88
CA GLN A 248 -10.04 -1.48 -4.77
C GLN A 248 -11.00 -2.58 -5.21
N LEU A 249 -10.47 -3.54 -5.96
CA LEU A 249 -11.16 -4.80 -6.18
C LEU A 249 -10.99 -5.68 -4.94
N VAL A 250 -12.10 -6.11 -4.34
CA VAL A 250 -12.13 -6.93 -3.13
C VAL A 250 -13.03 -8.14 -3.32
N ARG A 251 -12.84 -9.18 -2.51
CA ARG A 251 -13.79 -10.29 -2.37
C ARG A 251 -14.73 -10.02 -1.21
N SER A 252 -16.01 -10.33 -1.39
CA SER A 252 -17.09 -10.07 -0.45
C SER A 252 -17.99 -11.29 -0.30
N TYR A 253 -18.50 -11.57 0.90
CA TYR A 253 -19.55 -12.58 1.11
C TYR A 253 -20.95 -12.09 0.69
N THR A 254 -21.08 -10.79 0.38
CA THR A 254 -22.35 -10.17 -0.03
C THR A 254 -22.30 -9.62 -1.47
N PRO A 255 -23.40 -9.77 -2.24
CA PRO A 255 -23.47 -9.32 -3.63
C PRO A 255 -23.70 -7.81 -3.77
N SER A 256 -23.62 -7.32 -5.01
CA SER A 256 -23.94 -5.93 -5.36
C SER A 256 -25.31 -5.50 -4.82
N GLY A 257 -25.42 -4.21 -4.44
CA GLY A 257 -26.60 -3.66 -3.77
C GLY A 257 -26.65 -3.86 -2.24
N SER A 258 -25.82 -4.74 -1.68
CA SER A 258 -25.64 -4.89 -0.22
C SER A 258 -24.31 -4.28 0.25
N PRO A 259 -24.21 -3.84 1.54
CA PRO A 259 -22.94 -3.47 2.14
C PRO A 259 -21.90 -4.58 1.97
N ILE A 260 -20.66 -4.22 1.64
CA ILE A 260 -19.57 -5.17 1.42
C ILE A 260 -19.24 -5.88 2.74
N SER A 261 -19.32 -7.21 2.73
CA SER A 261 -18.85 -8.07 3.81
C SER A 261 -17.52 -8.68 3.39
N LEU A 262 -16.42 -8.05 3.80
CA LEU A 262 -15.08 -8.34 3.27
C LEU A 262 -14.60 -9.76 3.61
N VAL A 263 -14.00 -10.45 2.63
CA VAL A 263 -13.20 -11.66 2.86
C VAL A 263 -11.82 -11.27 3.37
N LYS A 264 -11.50 -11.62 4.61
CA LYS A 264 -10.31 -11.17 5.35
C LYS A 264 -9.14 -12.16 5.29
N THR A 265 -8.86 -12.73 4.13
CA THR A 265 -7.72 -13.65 3.98
C THR A 265 -6.38 -12.93 4.09
N ARG A 266 -5.35 -13.66 4.50
CA ARG A 266 -3.98 -13.15 4.65
C ARG A 266 -3.39 -12.68 3.31
N LEU A 267 -3.44 -13.57 2.32
CA LEU A 267 -3.08 -13.31 0.92
C LEU A 267 -4.35 -13.17 0.05
N PRO A 268 -4.28 -12.46 -1.10
CA PRO A 268 -5.41 -12.34 -2.02
C PRO A 268 -5.90 -13.70 -2.52
N ASN A 269 -5.01 -14.67 -2.73
CA ASN A 269 -5.37 -16.03 -3.16
C ASN A 269 -5.74 -16.98 -2.01
N GLY A 270 -5.97 -16.48 -0.78
CA GLY A 270 -6.39 -17.33 0.34
C GLY A 270 -7.83 -17.84 0.17
N ASP A 271 -8.14 -19.02 0.72
CA ASP A 271 -9.49 -19.60 0.69
C ASP A 271 -10.49 -18.78 1.52
N ALA A 272 -11.62 -18.43 0.92
CA ALA A 272 -12.72 -17.75 1.59
C ALA A 272 -13.60 -18.71 2.42
N ASN A 273 -13.50 -20.02 2.18
CA ASN A 273 -14.32 -21.08 2.79
C ASN A 273 -15.85 -20.88 2.64
N ALA A 274 -16.26 -20.04 1.68
CA ALA A 274 -17.64 -19.78 1.30
C ALA A 274 -17.68 -19.14 -0.10
N PRO A 275 -18.84 -19.13 -0.77
CA PRO A 275 -19.03 -18.36 -2.00
C PRO A 275 -18.73 -16.87 -1.80
N ILE A 276 -18.16 -16.24 -2.82
CA ILE A 276 -17.75 -14.84 -2.81
C ILE A 276 -18.29 -14.09 -4.01
N TYR A 277 -18.24 -12.77 -3.90
CA TYR A 277 -18.48 -11.82 -4.97
C TYR A 277 -17.29 -10.88 -5.10
N TYR A 278 -16.87 -10.59 -6.31
CA TYR A 278 -15.91 -9.51 -6.61
C TYR A 278 -16.63 -8.16 -6.56
N ARG A 279 -16.16 -7.25 -5.70
CA ARG A 279 -16.81 -5.97 -5.40
C ARG A 279 -15.80 -4.83 -5.51
N LEU A 280 -16.26 -3.64 -5.86
CA LEU A 280 -15.44 -2.43 -5.89
C LEU A 280 -15.67 -1.61 -4.64
N ARG A 281 -14.67 -1.59 -3.75
CA ARG A 281 -14.69 -0.79 -2.53
C ARG A 281 -13.96 0.52 -2.77
N LYS A 282 -14.59 1.65 -2.47
CA LYS A 282 -13.93 2.96 -2.56
C LYS A 282 -12.74 3.01 -1.60
N ILE A 283 -11.61 3.59 -2.05
CA ILE A 283 -10.46 3.89 -1.20
C ILE A 283 -10.78 5.10 -0.33
N GLU A 284 -10.64 4.94 0.98
CA GLU A 284 -10.81 6.00 1.95
C GLU A 284 -9.48 6.65 2.35
N GLY A 285 -9.52 7.92 2.74
CA GLY A 285 -8.37 8.67 3.19
C GLY A 285 -7.54 9.32 2.07
N THR A 286 -6.39 9.85 2.46
CA THR A 286 -5.45 10.55 1.61
C THR A 286 -4.67 9.56 0.74
N ILE A 287 -4.64 9.81 -0.57
CA ILE A 287 -3.86 9.01 -1.50
C ILE A 287 -2.37 9.28 -1.31
N VAL A 288 -1.62 8.25 -0.94
CA VAL A 288 -0.17 8.32 -0.76
C VAL A 288 0.52 7.79 -2.02
N HIS A 289 1.40 8.61 -2.64
CA HIS A 289 2.06 8.28 -3.90
C HIS A 289 2.78 6.91 -3.89
N LYS A 290 3.33 6.49 -2.74
CA LYS A 290 4.03 5.20 -2.57
C LYS A 290 3.16 4.01 -2.98
N ARG A 291 1.89 3.99 -2.59
CA ARG A 291 0.93 2.90 -2.85
C ARG A 291 0.03 3.17 -4.04
N HIS A 292 0.08 4.37 -4.59
CA HIS A 292 -0.79 4.80 -5.66
C HIS A 292 -0.32 4.26 -7.01
N ILE A 293 -0.81 3.07 -7.36
CA ILE A 293 -0.60 2.42 -8.65
C ILE A 293 -1.95 2.36 -9.35
N THR A 294 -2.18 3.29 -10.28
CA THR A 294 -3.49 3.47 -10.91
C THR A 294 -3.72 2.48 -12.05
N PHE A 295 -4.96 2.01 -12.18
CA PHE A 295 -5.41 1.19 -13.30
C PHE A 295 -6.78 1.69 -13.78
N LEU A 296 -6.91 1.96 -15.08
CA LEU A 296 -8.13 2.50 -15.66
C LEU A 296 -9.16 1.39 -15.86
N PHE A 297 -10.35 1.51 -15.28
CA PHE A 297 -11.45 0.53 -15.37
C PHE A 297 -12.58 1.07 -16.25
N ASP A 298 -12.34 1.21 -17.55
CA ASP A 298 -13.34 1.71 -18.49
C ASP A 298 -13.87 0.63 -19.46
N ASP A 299 -14.79 1.04 -20.32
CA ASP A 299 -15.42 0.15 -21.30
C ASP A 299 -14.42 -0.39 -22.34
N ALA A 300 -13.33 0.34 -22.60
CA ALA A 300 -12.29 -0.14 -23.51
C ALA A 300 -11.54 -1.32 -22.89
N LEU A 301 -11.25 -1.28 -21.58
CA LEU A 301 -10.68 -2.42 -20.89
C LEU A 301 -11.61 -3.64 -20.90
N LEU A 302 -12.93 -3.46 -20.70
CA LEU A 302 -13.88 -4.58 -20.78
C LEU A 302 -13.83 -5.26 -22.15
N ASN A 303 -13.92 -4.48 -23.23
CA ASN A 303 -13.83 -5.02 -24.59
C ASN A 303 -12.49 -5.72 -24.83
N GLN A 304 -11.39 -5.17 -24.32
CA GLN A 304 -10.07 -5.79 -24.41
C GLN A 304 -10.00 -7.13 -23.67
N ILE A 305 -10.65 -7.25 -22.50
CA ILE A 305 -10.75 -8.52 -21.77
C ILE A 305 -11.60 -9.52 -22.58
N ASP A 306 -12.73 -9.10 -23.12
CA ASP A 306 -13.57 -9.93 -24.00
C ASP A 306 -12.78 -10.43 -25.22
N ASP A 307 -12.07 -9.52 -25.89
CA ASP A 307 -11.27 -9.83 -27.07
C ASP A 307 -10.15 -10.84 -26.75
N LEU A 308 -9.44 -10.64 -25.63
CA LEU A 308 -8.31 -11.50 -25.24
C LEU A 308 -8.75 -12.86 -24.71
N PHE A 309 -9.73 -12.88 -23.80
CA PHE A 309 -10.07 -14.08 -23.03
C PHE A 309 -11.27 -14.84 -23.58
N PHE A 310 -12.12 -14.24 -24.41
CA PHE A 310 -13.40 -14.85 -24.80
C PHE A 310 -13.65 -14.87 -26.33
N SER A 311 -12.74 -14.35 -27.16
CA SER A 311 -12.86 -14.46 -28.63
C SER A 311 -12.63 -15.86 -29.18
N SER A 312 -11.89 -16.70 -28.46
CA SER A 312 -11.61 -18.09 -28.83
C SER A 312 -12.32 -19.04 -27.88
N GLU A 313 -12.79 -20.17 -28.40
CA GLU A 313 -13.41 -21.20 -27.58
C GLU A 313 -12.33 -21.98 -26.80
N TRP A 314 -12.48 -22.00 -25.49
CA TRP A 314 -11.78 -22.87 -24.54
C TRP A 314 -12.76 -23.19 -23.41
N THR A 315 -12.47 -24.25 -22.66
CA THR A 315 -13.36 -24.73 -21.59
C THR A 315 -12.60 -24.90 -20.30
N VAL A 316 -13.24 -24.62 -19.17
CA VAL A 316 -12.70 -24.96 -17.85
C VAL A 316 -12.97 -26.44 -17.57
N GLU A 317 -11.92 -27.23 -17.36
CA GLU A 317 -12.08 -28.65 -16.98
C GLU A 317 -12.56 -28.76 -15.54
N ASN A 318 -11.89 -28.03 -14.63
CA ASN A 318 -12.25 -27.96 -13.22
C ASN A 318 -11.85 -26.58 -12.66
N LEU A 319 -12.76 -25.92 -11.95
CA LEU A 319 -12.40 -24.72 -11.22
C LEU A 319 -11.34 -25.05 -10.15
N PRO A 320 -10.18 -24.37 -10.14
CA PRO A 320 -9.13 -24.61 -9.17
C PRO A 320 -9.58 -24.22 -7.77
N GLY A 321 -9.20 -25.03 -6.77
CA GLY A 321 -9.37 -24.70 -5.37
C GLY A 321 -8.37 -23.66 -4.86
N TYR A 322 -8.21 -23.59 -3.53
CA TYR A 322 -7.27 -22.70 -2.84
C TYR A 322 -6.27 -23.49 -1.98
N ASP A 323 -5.95 -24.72 -2.40
CA ASP A 323 -4.89 -25.51 -1.76
C ASP A 323 -3.49 -24.90 -2.00
N TYR A 324 -2.48 -25.51 -1.39
CA TYR A 324 -1.10 -25.06 -1.50
C TYR A 324 -0.64 -24.90 -2.95
N ILE A 325 -0.92 -25.88 -3.81
CA ILE A 325 -0.46 -25.88 -5.20
C ILE A 325 -1.18 -24.78 -5.96
N ALA A 326 -2.50 -24.69 -5.80
CA ALA A 326 -3.33 -23.68 -6.45
C ALA A 326 -2.98 -22.24 -6.04
N ARG A 327 -2.37 -22.04 -4.88
CA ARG A 327 -1.90 -20.72 -4.41
C ARG A 327 -0.45 -20.42 -4.79
N SER A 328 0.39 -21.45 -4.85
CA SER A 328 1.82 -21.31 -5.14
C SER A 328 2.15 -21.28 -6.64
N ASN A 329 1.31 -21.82 -7.51
CA ASN A 329 1.63 -22.00 -8.92
C ASN A 329 0.53 -21.49 -9.88
N PRO A 330 0.60 -20.23 -10.34
CA PRO A 330 -0.40 -19.68 -11.26
C PRO A 330 -0.48 -20.40 -12.60
N PHE A 331 0.59 -21.06 -13.04
CA PHE A 331 0.63 -21.77 -14.33
C PHE A 331 -0.15 -23.09 -14.29
N LEU A 332 -0.36 -23.65 -13.11
CA LEU A 332 -1.28 -24.77 -12.90
C LEU A 332 -2.69 -24.27 -12.60
N THR A 333 -2.84 -23.27 -11.72
CA THR A 333 -4.13 -22.71 -11.33
C THR A 333 -4.93 -22.18 -12.51
N PHE A 334 -4.26 -21.48 -13.44
CA PHE A 334 -4.88 -20.85 -14.59
C PHE A 334 -4.48 -21.53 -15.90
N THR A 335 -4.24 -22.85 -15.86
CA THR A 335 -3.79 -23.62 -17.03
C THR A 335 -4.83 -23.66 -18.15
N ASP A 336 -6.12 -23.59 -17.81
CA ASP A 336 -7.22 -23.65 -18.77
C ASP A 336 -7.39 -22.31 -19.52
N ILE A 337 -7.00 -21.19 -18.90
CA ILE A 337 -6.98 -19.90 -19.60
C ILE A 337 -5.84 -19.93 -20.63
N PRO A 338 -6.08 -19.60 -21.91
CA PRO A 338 -5.04 -19.50 -22.92
C PRO A 338 -3.85 -18.66 -22.43
N ALA A 339 -2.65 -19.26 -22.42
CA ALA A 339 -1.44 -18.61 -21.92
C ALA A 339 -1.12 -17.32 -22.66
N GLU A 340 -1.39 -17.27 -23.97
CA GLU A 340 -1.20 -16.08 -24.80
C GLU A 340 -2.11 -14.93 -24.34
N ALA A 341 -3.38 -15.21 -24.02
CA ALA A 341 -4.31 -14.19 -23.55
C ALA A 341 -3.85 -13.55 -22.22
N ARG A 342 -3.40 -14.39 -21.27
CA ARG A 342 -2.84 -13.92 -20.00
C ARG A 342 -1.57 -13.10 -20.22
N TYR A 343 -0.68 -13.55 -21.09
CA TYR A 343 0.56 -12.82 -21.37
C TYR A 343 0.29 -11.48 -22.06
N GLU A 344 -0.57 -11.46 -23.08
CA GLU A 344 -0.97 -10.24 -23.79
C GLU A 344 -1.62 -9.22 -22.87
N PHE A 345 -2.50 -9.64 -21.95
CA PHE A 345 -3.03 -8.73 -20.94
C PHE A 345 -1.90 -8.12 -20.09
N MET A 346 -0.96 -8.94 -19.64
CA MET A 346 0.18 -8.46 -18.87
C MET A 346 1.08 -7.50 -19.67
N LEU A 347 1.37 -7.80 -20.94
CA LEU A 347 2.14 -6.95 -21.84
C LEU A 347 1.45 -5.59 -22.05
N GLN A 348 0.15 -5.62 -22.34
CA GLN A 348 -0.63 -4.42 -22.60
C GLN A 348 -0.62 -3.45 -21.42
N HIS A 349 -0.45 -3.97 -20.20
CA HIS A 349 -0.33 -3.21 -18.95
C HIS A 349 1.05 -3.38 -18.27
N ALA A 350 2.13 -3.61 -19.03
CA ALA A 350 3.38 -4.06 -18.43
C ALA A 350 4.01 -3.07 -17.44
N GLU A 351 3.77 -1.77 -17.62
CA GLU A 351 4.20 -0.74 -16.68
C GLU A 351 3.50 -0.84 -15.33
N TYR A 352 2.21 -1.21 -15.30
CA TYR A 352 1.47 -1.48 -14.06
C TYR A 352 2.10 -2.65 -13.33
N PHE A 353 2.22 -3.81 -13.98
CA PHE A 353 2.77 -5.02 -13.38
C PHE A 353 4.21 -4.80 -12.90
N THR A 354 5.06 -4.19 -13.72
CA THR A 354 6.43 -3.85 -13.32
C THR A 354 6.44 -2.91 -12.13
N ARG A 355 5.58 -1.90 -12.09
CA ARG A 355 5.47 -1.00 -10.95
C ARG A 355 5.00 -1.72 -9.68
N THR A 356 4.10 -2.69 -9.79
CA THR A 356 3.60 -3.44 -8.63
C THR A 356 4.68 -4.26 -7.95
N PHE A 357 5.53 -4.99 -8.66
CA PHE A 357 6.62 -5.74 -8.01
C PHE A 357 7.87 -4.88 -7.73
N MET A 358 8.03 -3.72 -8.37
CA MET A 358 9.09 -2.75 -8.02
C MET A 358 8.77 -1.95 -6.76
N ARG A 359 7.49 -1.72 -6.48
CA ARG A 359 7.04 -1.06 -5.25
C ARG A 359 6.57 -2.07 -4.20
N GLY A 360 6.15 -3.26 -4.61
CA GLY A 360 5.60 -4.31 -3.74
C GLY A 360 4.39 -3.87 -2.91
N PRO A 361 3.91 -4.76 -2.02
CA PRO A 361 3.10 -4.35 -0.86
C PRO A 361 3.92 -3.60 0.21
N VAL A 362 5.25 -3.53 0.01
CA VAL A 362 6.22 -2.87 0.88
C VAL A 362 6.37 -1.39 0.52
N CYS A 363 5.96 -0.48 1.38
CA CYS A 363 5.98 0.95 1.02
C CYS A 363 7.36 1.60 0.97
N ARG A 364 8.33 0.97 1.62
CA ARG A 364 9.69 1.44 1.82
C ARG A 364 10.50 0.32 2.43
N GLY A 365 11.77 0.22 2.05
CA GLY A 365 12.72 -0.62 2.76
C GLY A 365 13.52 -1.51 1.83
N GLN A 366 14.72 -1.83 2.29
CA GLN A 366 15.71 -2.58 1.55
C GLN A 366 15.30 -4.03 1.25
N ILE A 367 14.32 -4.58 1.98
CA ILE A 367 13.76 -5.91 1.69
C ILE A 367 13.35 -6.05 0.21
N ALA A 368 12.76 -4.99 -0.37
CA ALA A 368 12.36 -5.00 -1.77
C ALA A 368 13.44 -4.41 -2.71
N THR A 369 14.23 -3.44 -2.26
CA THR A 369 15.14 -2.68 -3.15
C THR A 369 16.58 -3.19 -3.20
N ASP A 370 17.04 -4.03 -2.26
CA ASP A 370 18.43 -4.51 -2.25
C ASP A 370 18.75 -5.51 -3.36
N VAL A 371 17.72 -6.15 -3.92
CA VAL A 371 17.86 -7.13 -4.99
C VAL A 371 17.92 -6.49 -6.39
N ILE A 372 17.79 -5.16 -6.49
CA ILE A 372 17.80 -4.44 -7.78
C ILE A 372 18.97 -3.44 -7.89
N ARG A 373 19.40 -3.22 -9.13
CA ARG A 373 20.40 -2.20 -9.48
C ARG A 373 19.78 -0.80 -9.49
N ASP A 374 20.63 0.22 -9.35
CA ASP A 374 20.19 1.62 -9.32
C ASP A 374 19.51 2.09 -10.61
N ASN A 375 19.92 1.53 -11.76
CA ASN A 375 19.34 1.78 -13.06
C ASN A 375 19.40 0.50 -13.90
N PHE A 376 18.25 0.05 -14.42
CA PHE A 376 18.17 -1.03 -15.40
C PHE A 376 16.93 -0.89 -16.28
N TRP A 377 17.00 -1.51 -17.45
CA TRP A 377 15.88 -1.56 -18.39
C TRP A 377 15.11 -2.87 -18.25
N VAL A 378 13.80 -2.82 -18.46
CA VAL A 378 12.93 -3.99 -18.54
C VAL A 378 12.30 -4.02 -19.93
N LEU A 379 12.45 -5.16 -20.58
CA LEU A 379 11.98 -5.50 -21.90
C LEU A 379 11.21 -6.82 -21.81
N PHE A 380 10.34 -7.07 -22.76
CA PHE A 380 9.50 -8.27 -22.78
C PHE A 380 9.71 -9.07 -24.06
N GLN A 381 9.60 -10.39 -23.97
CA GLN A 381 9.69 -11.27 -25.12
C GLN A 381 8.40 -11.21 -25.94
N GLU A 382 8.54 -11.08 -27.24
CA GLU A 382 7.43 -11.09 -28.18
C GLU A 382 6.73 -12.48 -28.17
N PRO A 383 5.40 -12.57 -27.95
CA PRO A 383 4.68 -13.84 -27.76
C PRO A 383 4.91 -14.89 -28.84
N LYS A 384 5.03 -14.48 -30.12
CA LYS A 384 5.33 -15.41 -31.24
C LYS A 384 6.71 -16.08 -31.14
N PHE A 385 7.61 -15.56 -30.30
CA PHE A 385 8.94 -16.13 -30.07
C PHE A 385 9.09 -16.74 -28.67
N ASP A 386 8.09 -16.62 -27.78
CA ASP A 386 8.12 -17.20 -26.44
C ASP A 386 7.74 -18.69 -26.51
N LEU A 387 8.67 -19.59 -26.16
CA LEU A 387 8.43 -21.03 -26.25
C LEU A 387 7.33 -21.50 -25.29
N TYR A 388 7.11 -20.82 -24.16
CA TYR A 388 6.02 -21.15 -23.25
C TYR A 388 4.65 -20.91 -23.90
N ILE A 389 4.54 -19.89 -24.73
CA ILE A 389 3.35 -19.59 -25.51
C ILE A 389 3.23 -20.57 -26.69
N GLN A 390 4.28 -20.67 -27.50
CA GLN A 390 4.26 -21.37 -28.78
C GLN A 390 4.29 -22.90 -28.69
N SER A 391 4.82 -23.48 -27.61
CA SER A 391 5.00 -24.93 -27.47
C SER A 391 4.18 -25.48 -26.29
N PRO A 392 3.00 -26.07 -26.55
CA PRO A 392 2.22 -26.76 -25.52
C PRO A 392 2.99 -27.88 -24.82
N ALA A 393 3.88 -28.58 -25.54
CA ALA A 393 4.72 -29.63 -24.96
C ALA A 393 5.71 -29.07 -23.94
N TYR A 394 6.43 -27.99 -24.30
CA TYR A 394 7.34 -27.31 -23.37
C TYR A 394 6.58 -26.80 -22.15
N ARG A 395 5.46 -26.10 -22.38
CA ARG A 395 4.59 -25.57 -21.32
C ARG A 395 4.14 -26.67 -20.34
N HIS A 396 3.61 -27.78 -20.85
CA HIS A 396 3.18 -28.89 -20.00
C HIS A 396 4.34 -29.45 -19.15
N GLU A 397 5.54 -29.53 -19.70
CA GLU A 397 6.71 -30.06 -19.01
C GLU A 397 7.23 -29.13 -17.90
N VAL A 398 7.15 -27.81 -18.11
CA VAL A 398 7.66 -26.84 -17.14
C VAL A 398 6.63 -26.40 -16.09
N ASN A 399 5.33 -26.44 -16.38
CA ASN A 399 4.28 -25.97 -15.46
C ASN A 399 4.45 -26.45 -14.01
N PRO A 400 4.70 -27.74 -13.73
CA PRO A 400 4.89 -28.22 -12.35
C PRO A 400 6.10 -27.59 -11.63
N LEU A 401 7.10 -27.11 -12.38
CA LEU A 401 8.35 -26.56 -11.87
C LEU A 401 8.30 -25.03 -11.64
N LEU A 402 7.20 -24.38 -12.04
CA LEU A 402 7.06 -22.91 -11.97
C LEU A 402 6.46 -22.43 -10.65
N GLY A 403 6.11 -23.33 -9.74
CA GLY A 403 5.60 -22.99 -8.41
C GLY A 403 6.57 -22.12 -7.61
N LEU A 404 6.02 -21.32 -6.72
CA LEU A 404 6.76 -20.34 -5.90
C LEU A 404 6.58 -20.60 -4.41
N PRO A 405 7.59 -20.28 -3.58
CA PRO A 405 7.45 -20.32 -2.12
C PRO A 405 6.49 -19.22 -1.62
N GLY A 406 6.20 -19.22 -0.32
CA GLY A 406 5.44 -18.15 0.34
C GLY A 406 4.03 -18.54 0.81
N GLN A 407 3.68 -19.83 0.79
CA GLN A 407 2.43 -20.31 1.40
C GLN A 407 2.58 -20.82 2.84
N ASP A 408 3.80 -21.24 3.21
CA ASP A 408 4.14 -21.69 4.56
C ASP A 408 4.73 -20.53 5.37
N ASP A 409 4.25 -20.35 6.59
CA ASP A 409 4.64 -19.30 7.53
C ASP A 409 5.58 -19.81 8.64
N VAL A 410 5.94 -21.10 8.60
CA VAL A 410 6.78 -21.77 9.61
C VAL A 410 8.22 -21.87 9.14
N LEU A 411 9.14 -21.18 9.84
CA LEU A 411 10.56 -21.20 9.49
C LEU A 411 11.23 -22.58 9.63
N LEU A 412 10.68 -23.50 10.42
CA LEU A 412 11.23 -24.85 10.59
C LEU A 412 11.19 -25.66 9.28
N ASP A 413 10.25 -25.36 8.38
CA ASP A 413 10.10 -26.03 7.08
C ASP A 413 10.99 -25.40 5.99
N THR A 414 11.76 -24.35 6.33
CA THR A 414 12.61 -23.61 5.37
C THR A 414 13.58 -24.51 4.63
N LYS A 415 14.11 -25.57 5.27
CA LYS A 415 15.06 -26.47 4.62
C LYS A 415 14.40 -27.34 3.55
N GLU A 416 13.29 -27.99 3.88
CA GLU A 416 12.58 -28.85 2.93
C GLU A 416 12.00 -28.03 1.77
N ASN A 417 11.42 -26.85 2.09
CA ASN A 417 10.99 -25.89 1.09
C ASN A 417 12.15 -25.41 0.21
N TRP A 418 13.29 -25.04 0.80
CA TRP A 418 14.47 -24.64 0.03
C TRP A 418 14.93 -25.73 -0.91
N ASP A 419 15.05 -26.97 -0.46
CA ASP A 419 15.51 -28.09 -1.28
C ASP A 419 14.53 -28.40 -2.42
N LYS A 420 13.21 -28.36 -2.16
CA LYS A 420 12.17 -28.49 -3.17
C LYS A 420 12.27 -27.40 -4.24
N TYR A 421 12.16 -26.13 -3.85
CA TYR A 421 12.14 -25.02 -4.81
C TYR A 421 13.48 -24.84 -5.53
N LYS A 422 14.61 -25.17 -4.89
CA LYS A 422 15.92 -25.23 -5.55
C LYS A 422 15.95 -26.31 -6.63
N THR A 423 15.39 -27.49 -6.35
CA THR A 423 15.30 -28.60 -7.31
C THR A 423 14.41 -28.23 -8.49
N ASP A 424 13.23 -27.67 -8.23
CA ASP A 424 12.29 -27.22 -9.27
C ASP A 424 12.90 -26.13 -10.13
N ARG A 425 13.53 -25.12 -9.52
CA ARG A 425 14.25 -24.05 -10.24
C ARG A 425 15.35 -24.61 -11.14
N ASN A 426 16.19 -25.50 -10.62
CA ASN A 426 17.29 -26.07 -11.40
C ASN A 426 16.76 -26.91 -12.58
N SER A 427 15.72 -27.72 -12.35
CA SER A 427 15.08 -28.52 -13.39
C SER A 427 14.41 -27.64 -14.45
N TYR A 428 13.76 -26.55 -14.04
CA TYR A 428 13.21 -25.56 -14.96
C TYR A 428 14.29 -24.92 -15.82
N LEU A 429 15.40 -24.49 -15.21
CA LEU A 429 16.52 -23.89 -15.95
C LEU A 429 17.15 -24.88 -16.93
N GLU A 430 17.29 -26.15 -16.57
CA GLU A 430 17.79 -27.20 -17.48
C GLU A 430 16.86 -27.37 -18.69
N LYS A 431 15.56 -27.55 -18.46
CA LYS A 431 14.56 -27.70 -19.54
C LYS A 431 14.48 -26.46 -20.42
N ARG A 432 14.40 -25.27 -19.82
CA ARG A 432 14.40 -23.99 -20.53
C ARG A 432 15.64 -23.87 -21.41
N ASN A 433 16.84 -24.12 -20.87
CA ASN A 433 18.08 -24.04 -21.64
C ASN A 433 18.10 -25.04 -22.80
N HIS A 434 17.63 -26.27 -22.58
CA HIS A 434 17.54 -27.28 -23.63
C HIS A 434 16.61 -26.82 -24.78
N TYR A 435 15.36 -26.44 -24.48
CA TYR A 435 14.39 -26.01 -25.48
C TYR A 435 14.86 -24.77 -26.25
N TYR A 436 15.41 -23.76 -25.57
CA TYR A 436 15.92 -22.56 -26.23
C TYR A 436 17.22 -22.82 -27.02
N SER A 437 18.01 -23.85 -26.69
CA SER A 437 19.18 -24.23 -27.48
C SER A 437 18.84 -24.88 -28.83
N GLU A 438 17.65 -25.50 -28.92
CA GLU A 438 17.15 -26.14 -30.14
C GLU A 438 16.20 -25.23 -30.95
N ALA A 439 15.79 -24.11 -30.36
CA ALA A 439 14.90 -23.15 -31.00
C ALA A 439 15.57 -22.41 -32.17
N SER A 440 14.75 -21.85 -33.06
CA SER A 440 15.24 -21.00 -34.14
C SER A 440 16.09 -19.85 -33.59
N PRO A 441 17.22 -19.49 -34.22
CA PRO A 441 18.01 -18.31 -33.84
C PRO A 441 17.20 -17.00 -33.82
N GLU A 442 16.08 -16.94 -34.54
CA GLU A 442 15.17 -15.79 -34.51
C GLU A 442 14.59 -15.52 -33.11
N THR A 443 14.44 -16.57 -32.27
CA THR A 443 14.01 -16.44 -30.87
C THR A 443 15.01 -15.67 -29.99
N ALA A 444 16.24 -15.48 -30.46
CA ALA A 444 17.28 -14.69 -29.82
C ALA A 444 17.61 -13.38 -30.58
N SER A 445 16.79 -13.00 -31.56
CA SER A 445 17.00 -11.79 -32.36
C SER A 445 16.32 -10.55 -31.75
N LEU A 446 16.64 -9.36 -32.25
CA LEU A 446 15.92 -8.14 -31.83
C LEU A 446 14.42 -8.17 -32.17
N ASN A 447 14.01 -8.98 -33.15
CA ASN A 447 12.59 -9.17 -33.46
C ASN A 447 11.86 -9.94 -32.35
N ALA A 448 12.58 -10.65 -31.48
CA ALA A 448 12.03 -11.35 -30.33
C ALA A 448 11.77 -10.44 -29.11
N ILE A 449 12.08 -9.15 -29.22
CA ILE A 449 11.68 -8.15 -28.24
C ILE A 449 10.31 -7.60 -28.65
N TRP A 450 9.34 -7.68 -27.75
CA TRP A 450 8.01 -7.12 -27.97
C TRP A 450 8.12 -5.61 -28.16
N ASN A 451 7.58 -5.11 -29.26
CA ASN A 451 7.67 -3.71 -29.65
C ASN A 451 6.42 -2.89 -29.29
N GLY A 452 5.53 -3.44 -28.46
CA GLY A 452 4.29 -2.78 -28.09
C GLY A 452 3.22 -2.82 -29.18
N ASN A 453 3.29 -3.76 -30.12
CA ASN A 453 2.42 -3.79 -31.31
C ASN A 453 2.49 -2.50 -32.15
N GLY A 454 3.53 -1.70 -31.97
CA GLY A 454 3.79 -0.44 -32.67
C GLY A 454 3.24 0.82 -32.00
N ASP A 455 2.30 0.73 -31.06
CA ASP A 455 1.64 1.88 -30.41
C ASP A 455 1.66 1.83 -28.88
N ASN A 456 1.82 0.65 -28.28
CA ASN A 456 1.84 0.48 -26.83
C ASN A 456 3.17 0.92 -26.21
N THR A 457 3.12 2.01 -25.45
CA THR A 457 4.28 2.60 -24.78
C THR A 457 4.81 1.81 -23.57
N ASN A 458 4.20 0.68 -23.21
CA ASN A 458 4.63 -0.18 -22.10
C ASN A 458 5.77 -1.16 -22.46
N ALA A 459 6.14 -1.25 -23.75
CA ALA A 459 7.13 -2.21 -24.24
C ALA A 459 8.55 -2.02 -23.71
N LEU A 460 8.91 -0.77 -23.42
CA LEU A 460 10.24 -0.38 -22.95
C LEU A 460 10.08 0.32 -21.61
N LEU A 461 10.70 -0.19 -20.55
CA LEU A 461 10.63 0.41 -19.23
C LEU A 461 12.03 0.65 -18.66
N SER A 462 12.16 1.70 -17.86
CA SER A 462 13.34 1.99 -17.04
C SER A 462 12.96 1.99 -15.57
N VAL A 463 13.76 1.30 -14.77
CA VAL A 463 13.63 1.27 -13.32
C VAL A 463 14.78 2.04 -12.70
N PHE A 464 14.44 2.97 -11.80
CA PHE A 464 15.39 3.71 -10.98
C PHE A 464 15.18 3.39 -9.50
N ARG A 465 16.25 2.96 -8.82
CA ARG A 465 16.27 2.80 -7.37
C ARG A 465 16.69 4.13 -6.73
N HIS A 466 15.96 4.54 -5.70
CA HIS A 466 16.24 5.70 -4.86
C HIS A 466 16.59 5.20 -3.44
N PHE A 467 17.60 4.34 -3.35
CA PHE A 467 18.03 3.62 -2.14
C PHE A 467 16.96 2.69 -1.53
N ASP A 468 15.94 3.24 -0.87
CA ASP A 468 14.88 2.52 -0.13
C ASP A 468 13.50 2.53 -0.83
N SER A 469 13.45 3.08 -2.05
CA SER A 469 12.28 3.09 -2.93
C SER A 469 12.68 2.93 -4.39
N ALA A 470 11.72 2.70 -5.29
CA ALA A 470 11.96 2.59 -6.71
C ALA A 470 10.87 3.27 -7.56
N SER A 471 11.23 3.67 -8.77
CA SER A 471 10.31 4.23 -9.75
C SER A 471 10.45 3.55 -11.11
N VAL A 472 9.31 3.28 -11.73
CA VAL A 472 9.22 2.76 -13.10
C VAL A 472 8.80 3.88 -14.04
N ARG A 473 9.47 4.00 -15.17
CA ARG A 473 9.20 4.99 -16.23
C ARG A 473 9.14 4.30 -17.59
N ARG A 474 8.27 4.76 -18.47
CA ARG A 474 8.20 4.28 -19.86
C ARG A 474 9.36 4.85 -20.68
N GLY A 475 9.87 4.05 -21.61
CA GLY A 475 11.05 4.33 -22.43
C GLY A 475 12.36 3.85 -21.82
N LEU A 476 13.40 3.80 -22.66
CA LEU A 476 14.79 3.56 -22.27
C LEU A 476 15.42 4.91 -21.89
N ILE A 477 15.35 5.26 -20.61
CA ILE A 477 15.78 6.54 -20.06
C ILE A 477 17.17 6.39 -19.45
N GLY A 478 18.03 7.40 -19.64
CA GLY A 478 19.38 7.45 -19.08
C GLY A 478 20.43 6.78 -19.96
N HIS A 479 21.62 6.56 -19.39
CA HIS A 479 22.69 5.81 -20.05
C HIS A 479 22.36 4.31 -20.09
N ILE A 480 22.99 3.58 -21.03
CA ILE A 480 22.88 2.12 -21.13
C ILE A 480 23.26 1.51 -19.75
N PRO A 481 22.35 0.78 -19.10
CA PRO A 481 22.58 0.23 -17.77
C PRO A 481 23.54 -0.96 -17.82
N GLN A 482 24.08 -1.32 -16.66
CA GLN A 482 24.93 -2.51 -16.52
C GLN A 482 24.15 -3.81 -16.76
N THR A 483 22.85 -3.82 -16.45
CA THR A 483 21.97 -4.97 -16.57
C THR A 483 20.66 -4.56 -17.24
N MET A 484 20.04 -5.51 -17.94
CA MET A 484 18.67 -5.40 -18.42
C MET A 484 17.91 -6.69 -18.11
N TRP A 485 16.61 -6.57 -17.93
CA TRP A 485 15.70 -7.71 -17.87
C TRP A 485 15.03 -7.86 -19.22
N TRP A 486 15.08 -9.07 -19.75
CA TRP A 486 14.30 -9.48 -20.92
C TRP A 486 13.41 -10.63 -20.45
N MET A 487 12.14 -10.32 -20.19
CA MET A 487 11.21 -11.20 -19.51
C MET A 487 10.36 -11.96 -20.53
N ASP A 488 10.45 -13.29 -20.49
CA ASP A 488 9.44 -14.17 -21.07
C ASP A 488 8.21 -14.24 -20.15
N TYR A 489 7.12 -14.85 -20.62
CA TYR A 489 5.88 -14.90 -19.85
C TYR A 489 6.06 -15.57 -18.47
N PRO A 490 6.70 -16.75 -18.35
CA PRO A 490 6.94 -17.35 -17.05
C PRO A 490 7.72 -16.44 -16.10
N LEU A 491 8.77 -15.75 -16.56
CA LEU A 491 9.51 -14.82 -15.71
C LEU A 491 8.61 -13.65 -15.27
N PHE A 492 7.75 -13.13 -16.14
CA PHE A 492 6.92 -11.98 -15.82
C PHE A 492 5.84 -12.31 -14.78
N GLU A 493 5.04 -13.36 -15.00
CA GLU A 493 3.97 -13.76 -14.07
C GLU A 493 4.56 -14.30 -12.76
N ARG A 494 5.68 -15.04 -12.79
CA ARG A 494 6.34 -15.51 -11.54
C ARG A 494 6.83 -14.36 -10.68
N THR A 495 7.48 -13.37 -11.29
CA THR A 495 7.97 -12.20 -10.54
C THR A 495 6.81 -11.47 -9.88
N TYR A 496 5.67 -11.36 -10.58
CA TYR A 496 4.46 -10.80 -9.99
C TYR A 496 3.93 -11.64 -8.82
N TYR A 497 3.79 -12.95 -8.96
CA TYR A 497 3.31 -13.79 -7.86
C TYR A 497 4.25 -13.79 -6.65
N GLU A 498 5.56 -13.89 -6.89
CA GLU A 498 6.56 -13.96 -5.82
C GLU A 498 6.63 -12.66 -5.01
N LEU A 499 6.59 -11.52 -5.68
CA LEU A 499 6.81 -10.22 -5.04
C LEU A 499 5.52 -9.45 -4.70
N VAL A 500 4.37 -9.97 -5.14
CA VAL A 500 3.06 -9.32 -4.96
C VAL A 500 2.06 -10.27 -4.32
N VAL A 501 1.57 -11.27 -5.04
CA VAL A 501 0.45 -12.14 -4.60
C VAL A 501 0.83 -12.98 -3.37
N ASN A 502 2.02 -13.58 -3.39
CA ASN A 502 2.53 -14.48 -2.36
C ASN A 502 3.56 -13.80 -1.45
N PHE A 503 3.79 -12.50 -1.63
CA PHE A 503 4.60 -11.74 -0.69
C PHE A 503 3.78 -11.43 0.56
N ASP A 504 4.28 -11.86 1.71
CA ASP A 504 3.68 -11.59 3.00
C ASP A 504 4.58 -10.72 3.87
N LEU A 505 4.01 -9.65 4.40
CA LEU A 505 4.71 -8.75 5.32
C LEU A 505 4.58 -9.22 6.77
N PHE A 506 3.51 -9.95 7.11
CA PHE A 506 3.18 -10.26 8.49
C PHE A 506 3.86 -11.53 8.96
#